data_AF-A0A8H6GVA1-F1
#
_entry.id   AF-A0A8H6GVA1-F1
#
_cell.length_a   1.000
_cell.length_b   1.000
_cell.length_c   1.000
_cell.angle_alpha   90.00
_cell.angle_beta   90.00
_cell.angle_gamma   90.00
#
_symmetry.space_group_name_H-M   'P 1'
#
loop_
_entity.id
_entity.type
_entity.pdbx_description
1 polymer ?
#
loop_
_entity_poly.entity_id
_entity_poly.type
_entity_poly.pdbx_seq_one_letter_code
_entity_poly.pdbx_strand_id
1 'polypeptide(L)'
;MASSQTTAASTPSISDQPITGTSLDFSLFFKATYPDEDTQNTTGGSRKRKSRGMVMYRCLHCPADKPWANRKRDNAWHHARRCHADIISSLDRTLIGGSSDVVDDEKEATRPRIDAFFPSRYSDVSLRRMFDRDRYLDAIISLITRRRLAFSAINWDEMQEIMLAANPAIEDLLVTNRSALMRLIGATYELYSSQLMATLEASISKIHILSDLWTSPHRHGILAISARWVDQDYQPQRALLAMPECRYSHSGETQASLIIDTLAKYGIASKVGYHVGDNATSNDTCLSYLSRRLRDDYGVR
;
A
#
# COMPACT_ATOMS: atom_id res chain seq x y z
N MET A 1 -11.24 78.01 -24.02
CA MET A 1 -11.15 77.87 -25.48
C MET A 1 -9.87 77.10 -25.75
N ALA A 2 -9.89 75.79 -26.05
CA ALA A 2 -10.53 75.06 -27.15
C ALA A 2 -9.61 74.99 -28.39
N SER A 3 -9.44 73.75 -28.91
CA SER A 3 -8.74 73.38 -30.17
C SER A 3 -7.20 73.52 -30.15
N SER A 4 -6.38 72.56 -30.65
CA SER A 4 -6.60 71.25 -31.29
C SER A 4 -5.36 70.36 -31.13
N GLN A 5 -5.50 69.03 -31.16
CA GLN A 5 -4.89 68.14 -32.18
C GLN A 5 -5.07 66.64 -31.84
N THR A 6 -5.27 65.85 -32.89
CA THR A 6 -5.39 64.39 -32.88
C THR A 6 -4.02 63.71 -32.94
N THR A 7 -3.80 62.69 -32.12
CA THR A 7 -2.69 61.73 -32.28
C THR A 7 -3.23 60.31 -32.33
N ALA A 8 -2.79 59.53 -33.32
CA ALA A 8 -3.26 58.18 -33.56
C ALA A 8 -2.80 57.19 -32.49
N ALA A 9 -3.66 56.23 -32.13
CA ALA A 9 -3.29 55.06 -31.35
C ALA A 9 -3.07 53.87 -32.30
N SER A 10 -1.84 53.39 -32.37
CA SER A 10 -1.44 52.28 -33.23
C SER A 10 -1.97 50.94 -32.72
N THR A 11 -2.45 50.08 -33.63
CA THR A 11 -2.87 48.71 -33.33
C THR A 11 -1.66 47.88 -32.84
N PRO A 12 -1.72 47.20 -31.68
CA PRO A 12 -0.70 46.26 -31.28
C PRO A 12 -0.73 45.02 -32.18
N SER A 13 0.42 44.64 -32.74
CA SER A 13 0.53 43.50 -33.65
C SER A 13 0.82 42.19 -32.90
N ILE A 14 0.32 41.12 -33.50
CA ILE A 14 0.37 39.70 -33.12
C ILE A 14 1.73 39.29 -32.51
N SER A 15 1.82 39.22 -31.17
CA SER A 15 2.84 38.46 -30.42
C SER A 15 2.60 38.53 -28.90
N ASP A 16 1.46 38.04 -28.41
CA ASP A 16 1.30 37.49 -27.04
C ASP A 16 -0.16 37.07 -26.80
N GLN A 17 -0.49 35.83 -27.17
CA GLN A 17 -1.61 35.12 -26.56
C GLN A 17 -1.13 33.75 -26.08
N PRO A 18 -1.43 33.36 -24.81
CA PRO A 18 -1.14 32.03 -24.34
C PRO A 18 -1.98 31.03 -25.12
N ILE A 19 -1.35 29.98 -25.65
CA ILE A 19 -2.06 28.91 -26.39
C ILE A 19 -2.82 28.03 -25.38
N THR A 20 -3.97 28.52 -24.94
CA THR A 20 -4.97 27.77 -24.17
C THR A 20 -5.73 26.86 -25.13
N GLY A 21 -5.31 25.60 -25.26
CA GLY A 21 -5.85 24.73 -26.31
C GLY A 21 -5.49 23.26 -26.22
N THR A 22 -5.70 22.62 -25.06
CA THR A 22 -6.02 21.18 -24.93
C THR A 22 -6.65 20.98 -23.56
N SER A 23 -7.96 20.72 -23.49
CA SER A 23 -8.70 20.42 -22.24
C SER A 23 -8.50 18.96 -21.81
N LEU A 24 -7.26 18.48 -21.90
CA LEU A 24 -6.87 17.10 -21.59
C LEU A 24 -6.27 17.04 -20.19
N ASP A 25 -6.81 16.18 -19.33
CA ASP A 25 -6.24 16.00 -18.00
C ASP A 25 -4.83 15.40 -18.11
N PHE A 26 -3.90 16.04 -17.40
CA PHE A 26 -2.50 15.68 -17.35
C PHE A 26 -2.28 14.31 -16.68
N SER A 27 -3.17 13.88 -15.78
CA SER A 27 -3.08 12.58 -15.12
C SER A 27 -3.21 11.40 -16.09
N LEU A 28 -3.89 11.60 -17.24
CA LEU A 28 -4.16 10.59 -18.28
C LEU A 28 -2.91 10.16 -19.04
N PHE A 29 -1.90 11.04 -19.10
CA PHE A 29 -0.66 10.80 -19.83
C PHE A 29 0.55 10.62 -18.91
N PHE A 30 0.51 11.19 -17.69
CA PHE A 30 1.69 11.30 -16.83
C PHE A 30 1.44 10.95 -15.37
N LYS A 31 2.24 10.01 -14.85
CA LYS A 31 2.37 9.77 -13.40
C LYS A 31 3.45 10.69 -12.83
N ALA A 32 3.10 11.48 -11.81
CA ALA A 32 4.08 12.20 -11.00
C ALA A 32 4.80 11.20 -10.07
N THR A 33 6.13 11.28 -10.04
CA THR A 33 7.03 10.51 -9.19
C THR A 33 8.02 11.47 -8.52
N TYR A 34 8.52 11.11 -7.35
CA TYR A 34 9.44 11.94 -6.57
C TYR A 34 10.71 11.15 -6.27
N PRO A 35 11.66 11.06 -7.22
CA PRO A 35 12.95 10.42 -6.96
C PRO A 35 13.83 11.35 -6.11
N ASP A 36 13.57 11.37 -4.80
CA ASP A 36 14.50 11.75 -3.73
C ASP A 36 13.84 11.47 -2.35
N GLU A 37 13.68 10.19 -1.99
CA GLU A 37 13.61 9.73 -0.58
C GLU A 37 14.49 8.49 -0.29
N ASP A 38 15.08 7.84 -1.31
CA ASP A 38 15.83 6.56 -1.17
C ASP A 38 17.37 6.69 -1.10
N THR A 39 17.92 7.88 -0.90
CA THR A 39 19.36 8.01 -0.55
C THR A 39 19.60 9.00 0.59
N GLN A 40 20.44 8.56 1.54
CA GLN A 40 20.96 9.28 2.71
C GLN A 40 20.01 9.41 3.91
N ASN A 41 20.15 8.45 4.83
CA ASN A 41 20.10 8.75 6.27
C ASN A 41 21.19 7.96 7.03
N THR A 42 22.45 8.17 6.62
CA THR A 42 23.60 8.03 7.52
C THR A 42 24.05 9.43 7.94
N THR A 43 24.07 9.64 9.26
CA THR A 43 24.82 10.65 10.03
C THR A 43 24.73 12.15 9.67
N GLY A 44 24.44 12.97 10.70
CA GLY A 44 25.02 14.32 10.83
C GLY A 44 24.01 15.48 10.84
N GLY A 45 23.96 16.20 11.96
CA GLY A 45 23.02 17.30 12.15
C GLY A 45 23.35 18.58 11.36
N SER A 46 22.36 19.10 10.64
CA SER A 46 22.17 20.54 10.41
C SER A 46 20.75 20.83 9.98
N ARG A 47 20.09 21.83 10.61
CA ARG A 47 18.74 22.28 10.24
C ARG A 47 18.75 23.05 8.91
N LYS A 48 18.85 22.33 7.78
CA LYS A 48 18.56 22.88 6.45
C LYS A 48 17.07 22.74 6.13
N ARG A 49 16.50 23.81 5.56
CA ARG A 49 15.10 23.92 5.14
C ARG A 49 14.80 22.85 4.08
N LYS A 50 13.91 21.89 4.38
CA LYS A 50 13.52 20.81 3.44
C LYS A 50 13.10 21.39 2.09
N SER A 51 13.88 21.16 1.05
CA SER A 51 13.42 21.34 -0.33
C SER A 51 12.40 20.25 -0.63
N ARG A 52 11.24 20.62 -1.20
CA ARG A 52 10.32 19.62 -1.77
C ARG A 52 11.08 18.77 -2.78
N GLY A 53 11.04 17.45 -2.64
CA GLY A 53 11.67 16.50 -3.56
C GLY A 53 11.28 16.78 -5.01
N MET A 54 12.22 16.61 -5.93
CA MET A 54 12.06 17.11 -7.29
C MET A 54 11.12 16.21 -8.10
N VAL A 55 9.97 16.75 -8.53
CA VAL A 55 8.97 15.98 -9.28
C VAL A 55 9.48 15.58 -10.67
N MET A 56 9.24 14.33 -11.02
CA MET A 56 9.43 13.73 -12.34
C MET A 56 8.09 13.26 -12.89
N TYR A 57 7.76 13.63 -14.12
CA TYR A 57 6.58 13.17 -14.84
C TYR A 57 6.96 12.04 -15.78
N ARG A 58 6.50 10.82 -15.51
CA ARG A 58 6.72 9.63 -16.34
C ARG A 58 5.54 9.42 -17.27
N CYS A 59 5.80 9.21 -18.57
CA CYS A 59 4.76 8.88 -19.53
C CYS A 59 4.18 7.48 -19.27
N LEU A 60 2.85 7.36 -19.33
CA LEU A 60 2.10 6.11 -19.16
C LEU A 60 1.98 5.30 -20.46
N HIS A 61 2.19 5.92 -21.62
CA HIS A 61 1.94 5.35 -22.94
C HIS A 61 3.20 4.86 -23.66
N CYS A 62 4.39 5.26 -23.18
CA CYS A 62 5.65 4.70 -23.64
C CYS A 62 5.79 3.22 -23.26
N PRO A 63 6.35 2.37 -24.15
CA PRO A 63 6.54 0.95 -23.85
C PRO A 63 7.64 0.76 -22.79
N ALA A 64 7.58 -0.35 -22.06
CA ALA A 64 8.39 -0.56 -20.85
C ALA A 64 9.89 -0.71 -21.11
N ASP A 65 10.28 -1.09 -22.34
CA ASP A 65 11.66 -1.18 -22.82
C ASP A 65 12.29 0.21 -23.09
N LYS A 66 11.46 1.22 -23.39
CA LYS A 66 11.89 2.61 -23.68
C LYS A 66 11.02 3.62 -22.91
N PRO A 67 11.12 3.65 -21.56
CA PRO A 67 10.33 4.56 -20.75
C PRO A 67 10.81 6.01 -20.90
N TRP A 68 9.87 6.95 -20.93
CA TRP A 68 10.16 8.39 -20.98
C TRP A 68 9.73 9.09 -19.70
N ALA A 69 10.57 10.00 -19.19
CA ALA A 69 10.22 10.88 -18.07
C ALA A 69 10.94 12.24 -18.15
N ASN A 70 10.33 13.30 -17.59
CA ASN A 70 10.94 14.63 -17.53
C ASN A 70 10.46 15.46 -16.33
N ARG A 71 11.25 16.47 -15.95
CA ARG A 71 10.99 17.39 -14.82
C ARG A 71 9.97 18.49 -15.14
N LYS A 72 9.85 18.88 -16.41
CA LYS A 72 8.97 19.99 -16.84
C LYS A 72 7.65 19.47 -17.42
N ARG A 73 6.54 20.06 -16.98
CA ARG A 73 5.18 19.75 -17.46
C ARG A 73 5.04 20.00 -18.97
N ASP A 74 5.67 21.05 -19.48
CA ASP A 74 5.59 21.42 -20.90
C ASP A 74 6.36 20.44 -21.78
N ASN A 75 7.54 19.99 -21.32
CA ASN A 75 8.31 18.92 -21.99
C ASN A 75 7.50 17.61 -22.05
N ALA A 76 6.70 17.32 -21.01
CA ALA A 76 5.82 16.17 -20.98
C ALA A 76 4.75 16.29 -22.09
N TRP A 77 4.04 17.42 -22.16
CA TRP A 77 3.09 17.66 -23.25
C TRP A 77 3.72 17.67 -24.65
N HIS A 78 4.92 18.23 -24.83
CA HIS A 78 5.66 18.15 -26.08
C HIS A 78 6.00 16.70 -26.47
N HIS A 79 6.38 15.87 -25.50
CA HIS A 79 6.63 14.45 -25.74
C HIS A 79 5.34 13.71 -26.14
N ALA A 80 4.23 13.87 -25.41
CA ALA A 80 2.98 13.21 -25.79
C ALA A 80 2.48 13.68 -27.17
N ARG A 81 2.54 14.98 -27.48
CA ARG A 81 2.18 15.52 -28.81
C ARG A 81 3.07 15.00 -29.96
N ARG A 82 4.26 14.47 -29.66
CA ARG A 82 5.22 13.96 -30.68
C ARG A 82 5.26 12.43 -30.77
N CYS A 83 5.08 11.74 -29.65
CA CYS A 83 5.22 10.27 -29.55
C CYS A 83 3.88 9.55 -29.39
N HIS A 84 2.82 10.26 -29.02
CA HIS A 84 1.48 9.75 -28.74
C HIS A 84 0.41 10.66 -29.39
N ALA A 85 0.74 11.18 -30.58
CA ALA A 85 -0.12 12.11 -31.35
C ALA A 85 -1.42 11.44 -31.83
N ASP A 86 -1.38 10.12 -32.03
CA ASP A 86 -2.52 9.23 -32.27
C ASP A 86 -3.45 9.18 -31.06
N ILE A 87 -2.91 9.00 -29.85
CA ILE A 87 -3.68 8.97 -28.59
C ILE A 87 -4.28 10.34 -28.32
N ILE A 88 -3.53 11.43 -28.53
CA ILE A 88 -4.03 12.80 -28.40
C ILE A 88 -5.09 13.10 -29.47
N SER A 89 -4.88 12.75 -30.74
CA SER A 89 -5.88 12.99 -31.79
C SER A 89 -7.15 12.17 -31.58
N SER A 90 -7.05 10.95 -31.05
CA SER A 90 -8.21 10.16 -30.63
C SER A 90 -8.99 10.87 -29.51
N LEU A 91 -8.28 11.37 -28.50
CA LEU A 91 -8.89 12.02 -27.34
C LEU A 91 -9.46 13.41 -27.68
N ASP A 92 -8.78 14.19 -28.53
CA ASP A 92 -9.26 15.48 -29.05
C ASP A 92 -10.43 15.29 -30.04
N ARG A 93 -10.44 14.25 -30.90
CA ARG A 93 -11.65 13.92 -31.71
C ARG A 93 -12.84 13.51 -30.86
N THR A 94 -12.60 12.97 -29.66
CA THR A 94 -13.64 12.65 -28.68
C THR A 94 -14.17 13.91 -27.96
N LEU A 95 -13.41 15.02 -27.98
CA LEU A 95 -13.79 16.31 -27.35
C LEU A 95 -14.24 17.39 -28.35
N ILE A 96 -13.83 17.28 -29.62
CA ILE A 96 -14.09 18.24 -30.70
C ILE A 96 -14.79 17.50 -31.86
N GLY A 97 -15.92 16.88 -31.53
CA GLY A 97 -16.86 16.30 -32.50
C GLY A 97 -17.70 17.36 -33.21
N GLY A 98 -17.08 18.30 -33.92
CA GLY A 98 -17.78 19.33 -34.68
C GLY A 98 -16.90 20.00 -35.73
N SER A 99 -17.28 19.85 -37.02
CA SER A 99 -16.56 20.35 -38.22
C SER A 99 -15.21 19.59 -38.48
N SER A 100 -14.71 19.31 -39.69
CA SER A 100 -15.08 19.62 -41.08
C SER A 100 -14.45 18.57 -42.03
N ASP A 101 -14.90 18.23 -43.26
CA ASP A 101 -16.19 18.35 -43.98
C ASP A 101 -16.13 17.40 -45.21
N VAL A 102 -17.27 16.96 -45.77
CA VAL A 102 -17.41 16.52 -47.18
C VAL A 102 -18.77 16.98 -47.70
N VAL A 103 -18.82 17.52 -48.91
CA VAL A 103 -20.02 18.09 -49.55
C VAL A 103 -20.94 16.98 -50.06
N ASP A 104 -22.19 16.97 -49.63
CA ASP A 104 -23.37 16.95 -50.51
C ASP A 104 -24.68 17.21 -49.71
N ASP A 105 -25.72 17.64 -50.41
CA ASP A 105 -27.00 18.10 -49.84
C ASP A 105 -27.82 16.98 -49.16
N GLU A 106 -28.25 17.22 -47.91
CA GLU A 106 -29.67 17.24 -47.48
C GLU A 106 -29.77 17.33 -45.94
N LYS A 107 -30.47 18.36 -45.43
CA LYS A 107 -30.62 18.59 -43.98
C LYS A 107 -31.68 17.70 -43.36
N GLU A 108 -31.36 16.45 -43.09
CA GLU A 108 -32.05 15.69 -42.05
C GLU A 108 -31.27 15.80 -40.73
N ALA A 109 -31.89 16.42 -39.72
CA ALA A 109 -31.24 16.76 -38.46
C ALA A 109 -30.94 15.51 -37.61
N THR A 110 -29.81 14.86 -37.92
CA THR A 110 -29.34 13.67 -37.22
C THR A 110 -28.99 14.06 -35.79
N ARG A 111 -29.89 13.72 -34.85
CA ARG A 111 -29.64 13.89 -33.41
C ARG A 111 -28.30 13.21 -33.08
N PRO A 112 -27.36 13.88 -32.38
CA PRO A 112 -26.12 13.24 -31.98
C PRO A 112 -26.43 11.95 -31.22
N ARG A 113 -25.78 10.84 -31.60
CA ARG A 113 -25.94 9.57 -30.89
C ARG A 113 -25.64 9.80 -29.41
N ILE A 114 -26.50 9.25 -28.56
CA ILE A 114 -26.39 9.32 -27.10
C ILE A 114 -24.98 8.91 -26.62
N ASP A 115 -24.35 7.97 -27.33
CA ASP A 115 -22.97 7.49 -27.11
C ASP A 115 -21.92 8.61 -27.10
N ALA A 116 -22.12 9.69 -27.85
CA ALA A 116 -21.17 10.82 -27.93
C ALA A 116 -21.13 11.69 -26.66
N PHE A 117 -22.10 11.53 -25.75
CA PHE A 117 -22.10 12.22 -24.45
C PHE A 117 -21.41 11.44 -23.34
N PHE A 118 -21.00 10.19 -23.60
CA PHE A 118 -20.24 9.39 -22.65
C PHE A 118 -18.75 9.50 -22.97
N PRO A 119 -17.89 9.90 -22.02
CA PRO A 119 -16.45 9.90 -22.24
C PRO A 119 -15.99 8.48 -22.61
N SER A 120 -15.20 8.37 -23.68
CA SER A 120 -14.71 7.09 -24.18
C SER A 120 -14.05 6.31 -23.04
N ARG A 121 -14.56 5.10 -22.76
CA ARG A 121 -14.05 4.27 -21.68
C ARG A 121 -12.58 3.94 -21.96
N TYR A 122 -11.73 4.08 -20.94
CA TYR A 122 -10.35 3.62 -21.02
C TYR A 122 -10.30 2.17 -21.51
N SER A 123 -9.36 1.86 -22.41
CA SER A 123 -9.17 0.47 -22.83
C SER A 123 -8.74 -0.40 -21.64
N ASP A 124 -9.19 -1.65 -21.61
CA ASP A 124 -8.85 -2.62 -20.57
C ASP A 124 -7.32 -2.76 -20.37
N VAL A 125 -6.55 -2.65 -21.46
CA VAL A 125 -5.08 -2.67 -21.42
C VAL A 125 -4.52 -1.48 -20.63
N SER A 126 -5.09 -0.28 -20.80
CA SER A 126 -4.70 0.91 -20.03
C SER A 126 -5.08 0.76 -18.56
N LEU A 127 -6.30 0.29 -18.28
CA LEU A 127 -6.81 0.08 -16.94
C LEU A 127 -6.01 -0.99 -16.16
N ARG A 128 -5.64 -2.11 -16.82
CA ARG A 128 -4.77 -3.14 -16.25
C ARG A 128 -3.36 -2.62 -15.94
N ARG A 129 -2.78 -1.76 -16.78
CA ARG A 129 -1.46 -1.14 -16.53
C ARG A 129 -1.45 -0.18 -15.35
N MET A 130 -2.61 0.40 -15.00
CA MET A 130 -2.77 1.29 -13.85
C MET A 130 -3.02 0.53 -12.53
N PHE A 131 -3.30 -0.77 -12.59
CA PHE A 131 -3.58 -1.59 -11.40
C PHE A 131 -2.30 -1.95 -10.64
N ASP A 132 -2.19 -1.44 -9.41
CA ASP A 132 -1.13 -1.79 -8.47
C ASP A 132 -1.52 -3.08 -7.72
N ARG A 133 -1.07 -4.23 -8.25
CA ARG A 133 -1.41 -5.55 -7.73
C ARG A 133 -0.91 -5.74 -6.29
N ASP A 134 0.31 -5.33 -5.99
CA ASP A 134 0.91 -5.58 -4.67
C ASP A 134 0.22 -4.76 -3.59
N ARG A 135 -0.06 -3.47 -3.88
CA ARG A 135 -0.89 -2.62 -3.01
C ARG A 135 -2.30 -3.17 -2.80
N TYR A 136 -2.90 -3.79 -3.83
CA TYR A 136 -4.19 -4.48 -3.69
C TYR A 136 -4.09 -5.70 -2.77
N LEU A 137 -3.05 -6.54 -2.91
CA LEU A 137 -2.84 -7.70 -2.05
C LEU A 137 -2.63 -7.27 -0.58
N ASP A 138 -1.80 -6.27 -0.33
CA ASP A 138 -1.60 -5.70 1.01
C ASP A 138 -2.89 -5.14 1.60
N ALA A 139 -3.70 -4.46 0.79
CA ALA A 139 -4.97 -3.88 1.21
C ALA A 139 -6.00 -4.97 1.55
N ILE A 140 -6.16 -6.02 0.74
CA ILE A 140 -7.13 -7.09 1.03
C ILE A 140 -6.69 -7.95 2.22
N ILE A 141 -5.39 -8.27 2.34
CA ILE A 141 -4.83 -8.95 3.52
C ILE A 141 -5.06 -8.10 4.78
N SER A 142 -4.77 -6.80 4.73
CA SER A 142 -5.00 -5.88 5.84
C SER A 142 -6.48 -5.74 6.20
N LEU A 143 -7.38 -5.70 5.21
CA LEU A 143 -8.82 -5.60 5.42
C LEU A 143 -9.34 -6.84 6.15
N ILE A 144 -9.06 -8.03 5.62
CA ILE A 144 -9.49 -9.31 6.20
C ILE A 144 -8.97 -9.47 7.62
N THR A 145 -7.66 -9.28 7.83
CA THR A 145 -7.01 -9.49 9.13
C THR A 145 -7.39 -8.44 10.18
N ARG A 146 -7.34 -7.14 9.84
CA ARG A 146 -7.60 -6.06 10.81
C ARG A 146 -9.08 -5.85 11.11
N ARG A 147 -9.99 -6.16 10.17
CA ARG A 147 -11.44 -6.12 10.39
C ARG A 147 -12.04 -7.47 10.82
N ARG A 148 -11.20 -8.52 10.94
CA ARG A 148 -11.59 -9.87 11.37
C ARG A 148 -12.72 -10.46 10.50
N LEU A 149 -12.67 -10.19 9.19
CA LEU A 149 -13.64 -10.71 8.24
C LEU A 149 -13.39 -12.21 8.00
N ALA A 150 -14.45 -12.95 7.70
CA ALA A 150 -14.31 -14.33 7.25
C ALA A 150 -13.51 -14.39 5.93
N PHE A 151 -12.73 -15.45 5.71
CA PHE A 151 -11.98 -15.62 4.44
C PHE A 151 -12.88 -15.71 3.21
N SER A 152 -14.18 -15.99 3.36
CA SER A 152 -15.19 -15.91 2.30
C SER A 152 -15.53 -14.49 1.86
N ALA A 153 -15.12 -13.43 2.59
CA ALA A 153 -15.47 -12.05 2.27
C ALA A 153 -14.89 -11.55 0.94
N ILE A 154 -13.86 -12.21 0.41
CA ILE A 154 -13.33 -11.97 -0.94
C ILE A 154 -14.27 -12.44 -2.06
N ASN A 155 -15.28 -13.25 -1.71
CA ASN A 155 -16.33 -13.78 -2.58
C ASN A 155 -17.71 -13.17 -2.28
N TRP A 156 -17.76 -12.06 -1.52
CA TRP A 156 -19.00 -11.28 -1.39
C TRP A 156 -19.15 -10.40 -2.63
N ASP A 157 -20.35 -10.40 -3.20
CA ASP A 157 -20.62 -9.65 -4.44
C ASP A 157 -20.33 -8.16 -4.23
N GLU A 158 -20.73 -7.59 -3.08
CA GLU A 158 -20.49 -6.19 -2.74
C GLU A 158 -18.99 -5.87 -2.60
N MET A 159 -18.17 -6.83 -2.16
CA MET A 159 -16.72 -6.67 -2.08
C MET A 159 -16.10 -6.60 -3.48
N GLN A 160 -16.58 -7.45 -4.40
CA GLN A 160 -16.10 -7.47 -5.78
C GLN A 160 -16.60 -6.24 -6.56
N GLU A 161 -17.86 -5.84 -6.38
CA GLU A 161 -18.42 -4.61 -6.95
C GLU A 161 -17.62 -3.38 -6.53
N ILE A 162 -17.23 -3.24 -5.25
CA ILE A 162 -16.39 -2.12 -4.79
C ILE A 162 -15.02 -2.10 -5.49
N MET A 163 -14.41 -3.26 -5.74
CA MET A 163 -13.13 -3.38 -6.45
C MET A 163 -13.29 -3.07 -7.95
N LEU A 164 -14.33 -3.59 -8.58
CA LEU A 164 -14.60 -3.42 -10.01
C LEU A 164 -15.12 -2.01 -10.34
N ALA A 165 -15.80 -1.34 -9.41
CA ALA A 165 -16.16 0.07 -9.53
C ALA A 165 -14.91 0.98 -9.54
N ALA A 166 -13.83 0.59 -8.86
CA ALA A 166 -12.56 1.29 -8.92
C ALA A 166 -11.76 0.97 -10.20
N ASN A 167 -11.87 -0.26 -10.71
CA ASN A 167 -11.28 -0.66 -11.99
C ASN A 167 -12.02 -1.89 -12.57
N PRO A 168 -12.77 -1.78 -13.68
CA PRO A 168 -13.53 -2.90 -14.22
C PRO A 168 -12.66 -3.95 -14.93
N ALA A 169 -11.41 -3.63 -15.29
CA ALA A 169 -10.57 -4.49 -16.13
C ALA A 169 -9.71 -5.50 -15.34
N ILE A 170 -9.97 -5.70 -14.05
CA ILE A 170 -9.14 -6.51 -13.14
C ILE A 170 -9.86 -7.74 -12.54
N GLU A 171 -11.02 -8.11 -13.06
CA GLU A 171 -11.86 -9.22 -12.55
C GLU A 171 -11.06 -10.53 -12.39
N ASP A 172 -10.30 -10.92 -13.41
CA ASP A 172 -9.39 -12.08 -13.44
C ASP A 172 -8.17 -11.93 -12.52
N LEU A 173 -7.90 -10.72 -12.02
CA LEU A 173 -6.75 -10.41 -11.18
C LEU A 173 -7.11 -10.40 -9.68
N LEU A 174 -8.40 -10.36 -9.33
CA LEU A 174 -8.89 -10.38 -7.95
C LEU A 174 -8.55 -11.71 -7.24
N VAL A 175 -8.35 -11.67 -5.92
CA VAL A 175 -8.15 -12.88 -5.12
C VAL A 175 -9.52 -13.46 -4.76
N THR A 176 -10.01 -14.42 -5.54
CA THR A 176 -11.30 -15.13 -5.32
C THR A 176 -11.12 -16.52 -4.68
N ASN A 177 -9.88 -16.97 -4.52
CA ASN A 177 -9.56 -18.27 -3.92
C ASN A 177 -9.13 -18.12 -2.46
N ARG A 178 -9.94 -18.66 -1.54
CA ARG A 178 -9.68 -18.63 -0.09
C ARG A 178 -8.33 -19.24 0.30
N SER A 179 -7.91 -20.34 -0.34
CA SER A 179 -6.61 -20.98 -0.08
C SER A 179 -5.45 -20.12 -0.59
N ALA A 180 -5.64 -19.37 -1.68
CA ALA A 180 -4.65 -18.40 -2.15
C ALA A 180 -4.52 -17.22 -1.17
N LEU A 181 -5.64 -16.68 -0.67
CA LEU A 181 -5.65 -15.66 0.39
C LEU A 181 -4.94 -16.17 1.66
N MET A 182 -5.25 -17.38 2.13
CA MET A 182 -4.60 -17.94 3.32
C MET A 182 -3.09 -18.11 3.14
N ARG A 183 -2.62 -18.52 1.96
CA ARG A 183 -1.20 -18.59 1.63
C ARG A 183 -0.52 -17.20 1.63
N LEU A 184 -1.20 -16.18 1.12
CA LEU A 184 -0.72 -14.79 1.16
C LEU A 184 -0.65 -14.26 2.60
N ILE A 185 -1.66 -14.51 3.43
CA ILE A 185 -1.66 -14.17 4.86
C ILE A 185 -0.51 -14.88 5.58
N GLY A 186 -0.27 -16.17 5.29
CA GLY A 186 0.85 -16.93 5.84
C GLY A 186 2.22 -16.36 5.46
N ALA A 187 2.45 -16.06 4.18
CA ALA A 187 3.69 -15.42 3.74
C ALA A 187 3.90 -14.03 4.38
N THR A 188 2.82 -13.26 4.53
CA THR A 188 2.81 -11.96 5.22
C THR A 188 3.14 -12.10 6.71
N TYR A 189 2.61 -13.13 7.37
CA TYR A 189 2.93 -13.44 8.76
C TYR A 189 4.41 -13.79 8.94
N GLU A 190 5.01 -14.64 8.10
CA GLU A 190 6.43 -14.99 8.23
C GLU A 190 7.37 -13.80 7.95
N LEU A 191 6.99 -12.90 7.02
CA LEU A 191 7.69 -11.63 6.82
C LEU A 191 7.68 -10.76 8.09
N TYR A 192 6.51 -10.52 8.68
CA TYR A 192 6.41 -9.73 9.92
C TYR A 192 7.02 -10.45 11.13
N SER A 193 6.96 -11.78 11.20
CA SER A 193 7.61 -12.58 12.25
C SER A 193 9.13 -12.41 12.18
N SER A 194 9.71 -12.45 10.98
CA SER A 194 11.15 -12.21 10.75
C SER A 194 11.59 -10.79 11.13
N GLN A 195 10.78 -9.77 10.80
CA GLN A 195 11.03 -8.38 11.22
C GLN A 195 10.91 -8.20 12.74
N LEU A 196 9.96 -8.87 13.37
CA LEU A 196 9.80 -8.87 14.83
C LEU A 196 10.97 -9.58 15.52
N MET A 197 11.50 -10.68 14.97
CA MET A 197 12.72 -11.33 15.47
C MET A 197 13.90 -10.36 15.49
N ALA A 198 14.18 -9.67 14.38
CA ALA A 198 15.24 -8.66 14.32
C ALA A 198 15.02 -7.51 15.32
N THR A 199 13.78 -7.07 15.51
CA THR A 199 13.42 -6.02 16.50
C THR A 199 13.65 -6.48 17.95
N LEU A 200 13.35 -7.75 18.26
CA LEU A 200 13.58 -8.36 19.57
C LEU A 200 15.07 -8.60 19.83
N GLU A 201 15.83 -9.04 18.83
CA GLU A 201 17.29 -9.16 18.91
C GLU A 201 17.94 -7.79 19.20
N ALA A 202 17.48 -6.75 18.50
CA ALA A 202 17.92 -5.36 18.64
C ALA A 202 17.51 -4.66 19.96
N SER A 203 16.70 -5.31 20.81
CA SER A 203 16.23 -4.73 22.08
C SER A 203 17.38 -4.40 23.05
N ILE A 204 17.29 -3.23 23.71
CA ILE A 204 18.30 -2.77 24.68
C ILE A 204 18.06 -3.30 26.10
N SER A 205 16.82 -3.68 26.41
CA SER A 205 16.45 -4.28 27.70
C SER A 205 16.46 -5.81 27.65
N LYS A 206 16.28 -6.44 28.82
CA LYS A 206 15.72 -7.79 28.88
C LYS A 206 14.30 -7.79 28.31
N ILE A 207 13.86 -8.93 27.78
CA ILE A 207 12.54 -9.12 27.20
C ILE A 207 11.64 -9.79 28.25
N HIS A 208 10.61 -9.08 28.67
CA HIS A 208 9.64 -9.54 29.65
C HIS A 208 8.53 -10.33 28.96
N ILE A 209 8.22 -11.51 29.49
CA ILE A 209 7.21 -12.41 28.91
C ILE A 209 5.91 -12.25 29.68
N LEU A 210 4.80 -12.23 28.96
CA LEU A 210 3.45 -12.25 29.53
C LEU A 210 2.71 -13.46 28.96
N SER A 211 2.17 -14.30 29.84
CA SER A 211 1.37 -15.46 29.46
C SER A 211 -0.07 -15.34 29.96
N ASP A 212 -1.04 -15.74 29.15
CA ASP A 212 -2.44 -15.88 29.53
C ASP A 212 -3.00 -17.17 28.92
N LEU A 213 -3.60 -18.04 29.75
CA LEU A 213 -4.17 -19.32 29.33
C LEU A 213 -5.67 -19.34 29.61
N TRP A 214 -6.46 -19.36 28.55
CA TRP A 214 -7.91 -19.51 28.65
C TRP A 214 -8.41 -20.72 27.85
N THR A 215 -9.57 -21.24 28.27
CA THR A 215 -10.33 -22.21 27.49
C THR A 215 -11.32 -21.47 26.61
N SER A 216 -11.15 -21.60 25.29
CA SER A 216 -12.08 -21.05 24.30
C SER A 216 -13.48 -21.69 24.40
N PRO A 217 -14.55 -21.05 23.86
CA PRO A 217 -15.90 -21.64 23.84
C PRO A 217 -15.97 -23.02 23.16
N HIS A 218 -15.04 -23.29 22.24
CA HIS A 218 -14.88 -24.58 21.54
C HIS A 218 -14.06 -25.61 22.35
N ARG A 219 -13.79 -25.35 23.63
CA ARG A 219 -13.04 -26.21 24.57
C ARG A 219 -11.56 -26.43 24.26
N HIS A 220 -10.98 -25.65 23.35
CA HIS A 220 -9.53 -25.61 23.15
C HIS A 220 -8.87 -24.68 24.16
N GLY A 221 -7.84 -25.14 24.87
CA GLY A 221 -6.96 -24.28 25.65
C GLY A 221 -6.05 -23.47 24.73
N ILE A 222 -6.04 -22.15 24.87
CA ILE A 222 -5.21 -21.25 24.07
C ILE A 222 -4.30 -20.46 25.02
N LEU A 223 -2.99 -20.55 24.79
CA LEU A 223 -1.98 -19.84 25.56
C LEU A 223 -1.48 -18.65 24.73
N ALA A 224 -1.86 -17.41 25.08
CA ALA A 224 -1.22 -16.23 24.52
C ALA A 224 0.16 -16.05 25.14
N ILE A 225 1.17 -15.84 24.31
CA ILE A 225 2.55 -15.55 24.72
C ILE A 225 2.93 -14.20 24.12
N SER A 226 3.10 -13.19 24.96
CA SER A 226 3.45 -11.83 24.55
C SER A 226 4.80 -11.40 25.13
N ALA A 227 5.48 -10.51 24.43
CA ALA A 227 6.71 -9.87 24.88
C ALA A 227 6.51 -8.38 25.16
N ARG A 228 7.23 -7.85 26.15
CA ARG A 228 7.51 -6.42 26.33
C ARG A 228 9.00 -6.16 26.49
N TRP A 229 9.50 -5.13 25.84
CA TRP A 229 10.91 -4.74 25.86
C TRP A 229 11.04 -3.22 25.66
N VAL A 230 12.26 -2.72 25.78
CA VAL A 230 12.64 -1.36 25.38
C VAL A 230 13.49 -1.45 24.11
N ASP A 231 13.13 -0.67 23.10
CA ASP A 231 13.85 -0.60 21.82
C ASP A 231 15.03 0.39 21.84
N GLN A 232 15.69 0.56 20.70
CA GLN A 232 16.86 1.44 20.55
C GLN A 232 16.54 2.93 20.70
N ASP A 233 15.28 3.33 20.52
CA ASP A 233 14.77 4.69 20.72
C ASP A 233 14.30 4.92 22.17
N TYR A 234 14.64 3.98 23.07
CA TYR A 234 14.25 3.96 24.49
C TYR A 234 12.72 3.91 24.70
N GLN A 235 11.95 3.43 23.72
CA GLN A 235 10.49 3.34 23.81
C GLN A 235 10.04 1.95 24.30
N PRO A 236 8.99 1.88 25.15
CA PRO A 236 8.42 0.63 25.60
C PRO A 236 7.56 -0.02 24.51
N GLN A 237 8.02 -1.16 24.00
CA GLN A 237 7.36 -1.93 22.95
C GLN A 237 6.62 -3.16 23.48
N ARG A 238 5.69 -3.67 22.67
CA ARG A 238 4.96 -4.92 22.95
C ARG A 238 4.57 -5.64 21.66
N ALA A 239 4.60 -6.97 21.70
CA ALA A 239 4.10 -7.82 20.63
C ALA A 239 3.53 -9.12 21.19
N LEU A 240 2.51 -9.66 20.52
CA LEU A 240 2.07 -11.04 20.70
C LEU A 240 3.01 -11.92 19.86
N LEU A 241 3.75 -12.83 20.49
CA LEU A 241 4.70 -13.72 19.82
C LEU A 241 4.00 -14.94 19.20
N ALA A 242 3.10 -15.55 19.97
CA ALA A 242 2.37 -16.75 19.57
C ALA A 242 1.05 -16.91 20.36
N MET A 243 0.15 -17.73 19.80
CA MET A 243 -1.06 -18.24 20.47
C MET A 243 -1.19 -19.77 20.26
N PRO A 244 -0.24 -20.60 20.76
CA PRO A 244 -0.34 -22.04 20.63
C PRO A 244 -1.58 -22.60 21.36
N GLU A 245 -2.08 -23.71 20.83
CA GLU A 245 -3.10 -24.53 21.48
C GLU A 245 -2.45 -25.42 22.56
N CYS A 246 -2.85 -25.24 23.81
CA CYS A 246 -2.46 -26.10 24.93
C CYS A 246 -3.31 -27.38 24.91
N ARG A 247 -2.87 -28.37 24.12
CA ARG A 247 -3.61 -29.62 23.88
C ARG A 247 -3.53 -30.59 25.06
N TYR A 248 -4.64 -31.29 25.31
CA TYR A 248 -4.83 -32.40 26.27
C TYR A 248 -4.62 -32.06 27.76
N SER A 249 -3.47 -31.50 28.13
CA SER A 249 -3.08 -31.21 29.50
C SER A 249 -2.74 -29.74 29.68
N HIS A 250 -3.52 -29.05 30.51
CA HIS A 250 -3.24 -27.67 30.95
C HIS A 250 -2.14 -27.60 32.04
N SER A 251 -1.35 -28.66 32.23
CA SER A 251 -0.24 -28.66 33.21
C SER A 251 0.76 -27.56 32.91
N GLY A 252 1.42 -27.04 33.96
CA GLY A 252 2.46 -26.03 33.80
C GLY A 252 3.63 -26.51 32.95
N GLU A 253 3.90 -27.82 32.89
CA GLU A 253 4.93 -28.40 32.01
C GLU A 253 4.60 -28.21 30.51
N THR A 254 3.34 -28.46 30.10
CA THR A 254 2.89 -28.19 28.72
C THR A 254 3.03 -26.70 28.40
N GLN A 255 2.58 -25.84 29.31
CA GLN A 255 2.65 -24.39 29.13
C GLN A 255 4.10 -23.89 29.02
N ALA A 256 4.98 -24.34 29.92
CA ALA A 256 6.39 -23.99 29.92
C ALA A 256 7.09 -24.44 28.64
N SER A 257 6.75 -25.62 28.11
CA SER A 257 7.28 -26.13 26.85
C SER A 257 6.87 -25.25 25.67
N LEU A 258 5.58 -24.89 25.56
CA LEU A 258 5.08 -23.97 24.53
C LEU A 258 5.72 -22.57 24.62
N ILE A 259 6.02 -22.09 25.84
CA ILE A 259 6.76 -20.85 26.05
C ILE A 259 8.21 -21.01 25.56
N ILE A 260 8.94 -22.05 25.96
CA ILE A 260 10.31 -22.32 25.51
C ILE A 260 10.39 -22.42 23.99
N ASP A 261 9.49 -23.16 23.34
CA ASP A 261 9.48 -23.32 21.88
C ASP A 261 9.24 -21.97 21.17
N THR A 262 8.39 -21.11 21.75
CA THR A 262 8.18 -19.75 21.26
C THR A 262 9.43 -18.88 21.45
N LEU A 263 10.07 -18.92 22.62
CA LEU A 263 11.31 -18.19 22.89
C LEU A 263 12.47 -18.64 21.98
N ALA A 264 12.51 -19.94 21.65
CA ALA A 264 13.46 -20.52 20.71
C ALA A 264 13.18 -20.07 19.27
N LYS A 265 11.92 -20.11 18.80
CA LYS A 265 11.52 -19.58 17.47
C LYS A 265 12.03 -18.15 17.27
N TYR A 266 11.88 -17.30 18.28
CA TYR A 266 12.28 -15.89 18.19
C TYR A 266 13.75 -15.62 18.55
N GLY A 267 14.54 -16.63 18.95
CA GLY A 267 15.96 -16.47 19.32
C GLY A 267 16.20 -15.69 20.63
N ILE A 268 15.19 -15.57 21.49
CA ILE A 268 15.18 -14.61 22.62
C ILE A 268 15.32 -15.23 24.01
N ALA A 269 15.42 -16.57 24.11
CA ALA A 269 15.45 -17.29 25.39
C ALA A 269 16.55 -16.78 26.36
N SER A 270 17.74 -16.45 25.88
CA SER A 270 18.84 -15.87 26.67
C SER A 270 18.62 -14.41 27.10
N LYS A 271 17.74 -13.68 26.40
CA LYS A 271 17.36 -12.28 26.68
C LYS A 271 16.13 -12.16 27.58
N VAL A 272 15.55 -13.26 28.06
CA VAL A 272 14.39 -13.24 28.98
C VAL A 272 14.71 -12.49 30.29
N GLY A 273 13.74 -11.69 30.74
CA GLY A 273 13.66 -11.06 32.06
C GLY A 273 12.49 -11.62 32.86
N TYR A 274 11.73 -10.76 33.55
CA TYR A 274 10.53 -11.18 34.28
C TYR A 274 9.46 -11.84 33.39
N HIS A 275 8.81 -12.85 33.97
CA HIS A 275 7.55 -13.41 33.49
C HIS A 275 6.38 -12.81 34.27
N VAL A 276 5.24 -12.56 33.60
CA VAL A 276 4.01 -12.03 34.19
C VAL A 276 2.83 -12.89 33.74
N GLY A 277 2.01 -13.34 34.69
CA GLY A 277 0.78 -14.08 34.42
C GLY A 277 -0.32 -13.66 35.39
N ASP A 278 -1.46 -14.33 35.32
CA ASP A 278 -2.53 -14.23 36.31
C ASP A 278 -2.22 -15.08 37.57
N ASN A 279 -3.14 -15.11 38.53
CA ASN A 279 -2.99 -15.85 39.79
C ASN A 279 -3.54 -17.29 39.70
N ALA A 280 -3.22 -18.01 38.62
CA ALA A 280 -3.60 -19.40 38.44
C ALA A 280 -2.55 -20.35 39.04
N THR A 281 -2.96 -21.37 39.80
CA THR A 281 -2.06 -22.34 40.45
C THR A 281 -1.19 -23.14 39.46
N SER A 282 -1.63 -23.28 38.21
CA SER A 282 -0.81 -23.88 37.16
C SER A 282 0.42 -23.04 36.81
N ASN A 283 0.38 -21.71 37.00
CA ASN A 283 1.49 -20.80 36.73
C ASN A 283 2.69 -21.06 37.64
N ASP A 284 2.49 -21.45 38.91
CA ASP A 284 3.59 -21.81 39.82
C ASP A 284 4.40 -22.99 39.26
N THR A 285 3.68 -24.03 38.81
CA THR A 285 4.32 -25.19 38.16
C THR A 285 4.96 -24.80 36.83
N CYS A 286 4.30 -23.98 36.02
CA CYS A 286 4.82 -23.47 34.74
C CYS A 286 6.14 -22.72 34.94
N LEU A 287 6.19 -21.79 35.88
CA LEU A 287 7.38 -21.01 36.21
C LEU A 287 8.52 -21.88 36.73
N SER A 288 8.23 -22.92 37.53
CA SER A 288 9.24 -23.90 37.97
C SER A 288 9.86 -24.66 36.80
N TYR A 289 9.03 -25.19 35.89
CA TYR A 289 9.50 -25.86 34.67
C TYR A 289 10.25 -24.92 33.73
N LEU A 290 9.74 -23.70 33.51
CA LEU A 290 10.32 -22.68 32.64
C LEU A 290 11.68 -22.22 33.17
N SER A 291 11.79 -21.93 34.48
CA SER A 291 13.05 -21.53 35.13
C SER A 291 14.13 -22.61 35.01
N ARG A 292 13.76 -23.88 35.24
CA ARG A 292 14.66 -25.02 35.01
C ARG A 292 15.13 -25.11 33.56
N ARG A 293 14.21 -25.09 32.58
CA ARG A 293 14.54 -25.15 31.15
C ARG A 293 15.41 -23.97 30.69
N LEU A 294 15.13 -22.75 31.14
CA LEU A 294 15.94 -21.57 30.79
C LEU A 294 17.35 -21.62 31.39
N ARG A 295 17.52 -22.24 32.57
CA ARG A 295 18.82 -22.48 33.17
C ARG A 295 19.61 -23.57 32.44
N ASP A 296 18.97 -24.72 32.23
CA ASP A 296 19.63 -25.92 31.71
C ASP A 296 19.96 -25.79 30.22
N ASP A 297 19.04 -25.24 29.41
CA ASP A 297 19.19 -25.12 27.94
C ASP A 297 19.92 -23.83 27.50
N TYR A 298 19.79 -22.73 28.27
CA TYR A 298 20.22 -21.38 27.86
C TYR A 298 21.11 -20.65 28.87
N GLY A 299 21.44 -21.25 30.03
CA GLY A 299 22.31 -20.65 31.04
C GLY A 299 21.76 -19.39 31.73
N VAL A 300 20.44 -19.16 31.65
CA VAL A 300 19.78 -18.04 32.33
C VAL A 300 19.80 -18.28 33.85
N ARG A 301 20.16 -17.25 34.61
CA ARG A 301 20.31 -17.29 36.08
C ARG A 301 19.11 -16.71 36.79
#